data_AF-A0A0F5LJJ6-F1
#
_entry.id   AF-A0A0F5LJJ6-F1
#
_cell.length_a   1.000
_cell.length_b   1.000
_cell.length_c   1.000
_cell.angle_alpha   90.00
_cell.angle_beta   90.00
_cell.angle_gamma   90.00
#
_symmetry.space_group_name_H-M   'P 1'
#
loop_
_entity.id
_entity.type
_entity.pdbx_description
1 polymer ?
#
loop_
_entity_poly.entity_id
_entity_poly.type
_entity_poly.pdbx_seq_one_letter_code
_entity_poly.pdbx_strand_id
1 'polypeptide(L)'
;MTVAILVLAVSWALPLGLAVALAFRGHLMWAAALVTVFAIPHQLMGLTSTCTQGADGTFGTGAIFSGPLLLIAVGVTWWALNRRKVDPSASWVTLAVPLILLVLTQGAWVNTLQHGTPCGEDFAWYGGSSPAMVMLILVGYLVLPLCLAISAAGSLMMARRLSAVTSN
;
A
#
# COMPACT_ATOMS: atom_id res chain seq x y z
N MET A 1 6.68 24.94 -9.44
CA MET A 1 7.12 23.55 -9.70
C MET A 1 8.18 23.05 -8.71
N THR A 2 9.19 23.84 -8.34
CA THR A 2 10.27 23.43 -7.42
C THR A 2 9.80 22.97 -6.03
N VAL A 3 8.82 23.65 -5.43
CA VAL A 3 8.29 23.30 -4.11
C VAL A 3 7.57 21.94 -4.11
N ALA A 4 6.76 21.65 -5.14
CA ALA A 4 6.02 20.38 -5.21
C ALA A 4 6.94 19.16 -5.37
N ILE A 5 8.00 19.30 -6.18
CA ILE A 5 9.01 18.25 -6.35
C ILE A 5 9.76 18.01 -5.03
N LEU A 6 10.11 19.09 -4.32
CA LEU A 6 10.76 18.98 -3.02
C LEU A 6 9.87 18.27 -1.99
N VAL A 7 8.58 18.61 -1.93
CA VAL A 7 7.62 17.96 -1.03
C VAL A 7 7.49 16.47 -1.34
N LEU A 8 7.39 16.09 -2.62
CA LEU A 8 7.34 14.69 -3.05
C LEU A 8 8.65 13.95 -2.74
N ALA A 9 9.81 14.57 -2.97
CA ALA A 9 11.10 13.96 -2.66
C ALA A 9 11.26 13.73 -1.15
N VAL A 10 10.86 14.70 -0.33
CA VAL A 10 10.93 14.59 1.14
C VAL A 10 9.91 13.57 1.66
N SER A 11 8.70 13.52 1.11
CA SER A 11 7.67 12.54 1.51
C SER A 11 8.07 11.09 1.22
N TRP A 12 9.04 10.86 0.34
CA TRP A 12 9.65 9.56 0.06
C TRP A 12 10.92 9.31 0.85
N ALA A 13 11.86 10.26 0.82
CA ALA A 13 13.19 10.08 1.40
C ALA A 13 13.12 9.90 2.92
N LEU A 14 12.24 10.64 3.59
CA LEU A 14 12.11 10.59 5.04
C LEU A 14 11.60 9.23 5.56
N PRO A 15 10.46 8.69 5.08
CA PRO A 15 10.01 7.38 5.52
C PRO A 15 10.96 6.25 5.09
N LEU A 16 11.56 6.33 3.90
CA LEU A 16 12.52 5.32 3.48
C LEU A 16 13.79 5.34 4.34
N GLY A 17 14.35 6.52 4.61
CA GLY A 17 15.52 6.66 5.47
C GLY A 17 15.26 6.15 6.88
N LEU A 18 14.10 6.48 7.45
CA LEU A 18 13.71 6.00 8.78
C LEU A 18 13.42 4.49 8.80
N ALA A 19 12.76 3.96 7.77
CA ALA A 19 12.52 2.52 7.64
C ALA A 19 13.84 1.74 7.52
N VAL A 20 14.80 2.24 6.75
CA VAL A 20 16.15 1.68 6.63
C VAL A 20 16.86 1.68 7.99
N ALA A 21 16.82 2.82 8.71
CA ALA A 21 17.41 2.91 10.05
C ALA A 21 16.79 1.91 11.05
N LEU A 22 15.45 1.75 11.02
CA LEU A 22 14.73 0.77 11.83
C LEU A 22 15.12 -0.67 11.45
N ALA A 23 15.24 -0.95 10.15
CA ALA A 23 15.63 -2.27 9.65
C ALA A 23 17.04 -2.65 10.09
N PHE A 24 18.00 -1.72 10.03
CA PHE A 24 19.38 -1.93 10.53
C PHE A 24 19.43 -2.19 12.04
N ARG A 25 18.52 -1.58 12.81
CA ARG A 25 18.37 -1.85 14.26
C ARG A 25 17.58 -3.14 14.57
N GLY A 26 17.17 -3.89 13.54
CA GLY A 26 16.43 -5.14 13.69
C GLY A 26 14.93 -4.99 13.93
N HIS A 27 14.40 -3.77 13.90
CA HIS A 27 12.96 -3.48 14.05
C HIS A 27 12.23 -3.56 12.70
N LEU A 28 12.32 -4.72 12.04
CA LEU A 28 11.82 -4.93 10.67
C LEU A 28 10.31 -4.69 10.55
N MET A 29 9.50 -5.13 11.51
CA MET A 29 8.04 -4.91 11.46
C MET A 29 7.66 -3.43 11.59
N TRP A 30 8.37 -2.66 12.43
CA TRP A 30 8.16 -1.21 12.53
C TRP A 30 8.61 -0.47 11.26
N ALA A 31 9.67 -0.94 10.61
CA ALA A 31 10.07 -0.42 9.30
C ALA A 31 8.95 -0.64 8.26
N ALA A 32 8.36 -1.84 8.20
CA ALA A 32 7.22 -2.12 7.32
C ALA A 32 5.99 -1.26 7.66
N ALA A 33 5.63 -1.16 8.95
CA ALA A 33 4.50 -0.34 9.40
C ALA A 33 4.66 1.13 8.98
N LEU A 34 5.85 1.70 9.18
CA LEU A 34 6.16 3.07 8.79
C LEU A 34 5.96 3.30 7.29
N VAL A 35 6.58 2.47 6.45
CA VAL A 35 6.45 2.60 4.98
C VAL A 35 4.98 2.47 4.55
N THR A 36 4.22 1.59 5.20
CA THR A 36 2.80 1.38 4.91
C THR A 36 1.95 2.61 5.24
N VAL A 37 2.18 3.24 6.39
CA VAL A 37 1.47 4.48 6.78
C VAL A 37 1.74 5.60 5.79
N PHE A 38 2.97 5.72 5.29
CA PHE A 38 3.31 6.72 4.28
C PHE A 38 2.77 6.40 2.88
N ALA A 39 2.37 5.17 2.60
CA ALA A 39 1.68 4.84 1.36
C ALA A 39 0.25 5.42 1.32
N ILE A 40 -0.38 5.67 2.48
CA ILE A 40 -1.76 6.19 2.57
C ILE A 40 -1.93 7.51 1.82
N PRO A 41 -1.21 8.60 2.15
CA PRO A 41 -1.41 9.87 1.46
C PRO A 41 -1.14 9.75 -0.04
N HIS A 42 -0.20 8.92 -0.47
CA HIS A 42 0.10 8.70 -1.89
C HIS A 42 -1.04 7.97 -2.62
N GLN A 43 -1.69 6.97 -2.01
CA GLN A 43 -2.89 6.37 -2.60
C GLN A 43 -4.05 7.37 -2.64
N LEU A 44 -4.25 8.14 -1.57
CA LEU A 44 -5.35 9.11 -1.50
C LEU A 44 -5.18 10.25 -2.50
N MET A 45 -3.96 10.62 -2.89
CA MET A 45 -3.73 11.56 -4.00
C MET A 45 -4.44 11.10 -5.28
N GLY A 46 -4.52 9.80 -5.53
CA GLY A 46 -5.19 9.29 -6.72
C GLY A 46 -6.70 9.49 -6.71
N LEU A 47 -7.30 9.69 -5.54
CA LEU A 47 -8.72 9.93 -5.32
C LEU A 47 -9.09 11.42 -5.27
N THR A 48 -8.12 12.33 -5.43
CA THR A 48 -8.37 13.78 -5.30
C THR A 48 -9.02 14.40 -6.52
N SER A 49 -9.00 13.75 -7.68
CA SER A 49 -9.68 14.27 -8.86
C SER A 49 -11.06 13.66 -9.05
N THR A 50 -11.96 14.49 -9.56
CA THR A 50 -13.24 14.04 -10.09
C THR A 50 -13.03 13.43 -11.47
N CYS A 51 -13.69 12.31 -11.76
CA CYS A 51 -13.70 11.66 -13.08
C CYS A 51 -14.44 12.49 -14.16
N THR A 52 -14.02 13.73 -14.39
CA THR A 52 -14.55 14.52 -15.49
C THR A 52 -14.05 13.93 -16.80
N GLN A 53 -14.99 13.54 -17.68
CA GLN A 53 -14.72 12.96 -19.00
C GLN A 53 -13.95 11.62 -18.95
N GLY A 54 -14.09 10.84 -17.87
CA GLY A 54 -13.43 9.52 -17.75
C GLY A 54 -11.92 9.58 -17.57
N ALA A 55 -11.36 10.74 -17.23
CA ALA A 55 -9.93 10.89 -16.98
C ALA A 55 -9.51 10.11 -15.71
N ASP A 56 -8.75 9.05 -15.90
CA ASP A 56 -8.28 8.13 -14.85
C ASP A 56 -6.83 8.43 -14.38
N GLY A 57 -6.20 9.46 -14.94
CA GLY A 57 -4.78 9.80 -14.74
C GLY A 57 -4.35 9.94 -13.28
N THR A 58 -5.22 10.47 -12.40
CA THR A 58 -4.87 10.61 -10.99
C THR A 58 -4.85 9.27 -10.27
N PHE A 59 -5.76 8.34 -10.58
CA PHE A 59 -5.73 6.99 -10.02
C PHE A 59 -4.41 6.31 -10.36
N GLY A 60 -3.97 6.40 -11.61
CA GLY A 60 -2.65 5.90 -12.02
C GLY A 60 -1.51 6.56 -11.25
N THR A 61 -1.57 7.88 -11.08
CA THR A 61 -0.57 8.64 -10.31
C THR A 61 -0.47 8.15 -8.87
N GLY A 62 -1.60 7.96 -8.19
CA GLY A 62 -1.62 7.45 -6.81
C GLY A 62 -1.08 6.02 -6.71
N ALA A 63 -1.35 5.16 -7.69
CA ALA A 63 -0.80 3.81 -7.74
C ALA A 63 0.70 3.78 -8.07
N ILE A 64 1.19 4.65 -8.96
CA ILE A 64 2.64 4.79 -9.26
C ILE A 64 3.40 5.23 -8.01
N PHE A 65 2.86 6.20 -7.26
CA PHE A 65 3.56 6.70 -6.08
C PHE A 65 3.42 5.78 -4.87
N SER A 66 2.27 5.15 -4.66
CA SER A 66 2.10 4.24 -3.52
C SER A 66 2.70 2.85 -3.75
N GLY A 67 2.75 2.38 -5.00
CA GLY A 67 3.10 1.01 -5.36
C GLY A 67 4.47 0.57 -4.85
N PRO A 68 5.57 1.30 -5.13
CA PRO A 68 6.89 0.92 -4.64
C PRO A 68 6.98 0.90 -3.11
N LEU A 69 6.29 1.82 -2.41
CA LEU A 69 6.24 1.82 -0.94
C LEU A 69 5.55 0.56 -0.42
N LEU A 70 4.39 0.21 -0.98
CA LEU A 70 3.67 -1.01 -0.59
C LEU A 70 4.47 -2.28 -0.92
N LEU A 71 5.14 -2.32 -2.08
CA LEU A 71 6.01 -3.43 -2.45
C LEU A 71 7.18 -3.60 -1.48
N ILE A 72 7.82 -2.49 -1.08
CA ILE A 72 8.87 -2.50 -0.04
C ILE A 72 8.28 -3.01 1.28
N ALA A 73 7.11 -2.54 1.69
CA ALA A 73 6.46 -2.99 2.92
C ALA A 73 6.16 -4.50 2.90
N VAL A 74 5.70 -5.04 1.76
CA VAL A 74 5.50 -6.49 1.57
C VAL A 74 6.84 -7.23 1.72
N GLY A 75 7.89 -6.78 1.03
CA GLY A 75 9.21 -7.39 1.09
C GLY A 75 9.81 -7.38 2.51
N VAL A 76 9.70 -6.26 3.22
CA VAL A 76 10.19 -6.14 4.61
C VAL A 76 9.37 -7.01 5.57
N THR A 77 8.05 -7.08 5.40
CA THR A 77 7.18 -7.96 6.22
C THR A 77 7.52 -9.42 6.01
N TRP A 78 7.72 -9.84 4.75
CA TRP A 78 8.17 -11.19 4.41
C TRP A 78 9.55 -11.49 4.98
N TRP A 79 10.47 -10.53 4.92
CA TRP A 79 11.80 -10.69 5.50
C TRP A 79 11.75 -10.83 7.03
N ALA A 80 10.92 -10.05 7.71
CA ALA A 80 10.69 -10.14 9.15
C ALA A 80 10.15 -11.51 9.55
N LEU A 81 9.19 -12.04 8.79
CA LEU A 81 8.64 -13.39 8.93
C LEU A 81 9.73 -14.46 8.83
N ASN A 82 10.53 -14.43 7.77
CA ASN A 82 11.62 -15.40 7.56
C ASN A 82 12.68 -15.34 8.65
N ARG A 83 12.98 -14.14 9.16
CA ARG A 83 13.92 -13.93 10.28
C ARG A 83 13.30 -14.20 11.65
N ARG A 84 12.00 -14.50 11.72
CA ARG A 84 11.21 -14.63 12.97
C ARG A 84 11.33 -13.40 13.88
N LYS A 85 11.58 -12.22 13.30
CA LYS A 85 11.67 -10.93 14.00
C LYS A 85 10.34 -10.21 13.91
N VAL A 86 9.32 -10.79 14.54
CA VAL A 86 7.95 -10.30 14.52
C VAL A 86 7.62 -9.57 15.82
N ASP A 87 7.07 -8.36 15.69
CA ASP A 87 6.59 -7.54 16.80
C ASP A 87 5.06 -7.49 16.70
N PRO A 88 4.30 -8.00 17.70
CA PRO A 88 2.84 -8.04 17.63
C PRO A 88 2.20 -6.67 17.40
N SER A 89 2.73 -5.62 18.03
CA SER A 89 2.18 -4.27 17.95
C SER A 89 2.35 -3.68 16.55
N ALA A 90 3.55 -3.81 15.98
CA ALA A 90 3.81 -3.37 14.62
C ALA A 90 3.06 -4.22 13.59
N SER A 91 2.95 -5.54 13.80
CA SER A 91 2.17 -6.45 12.96
C SER A 91 0.69 -6.06 12.89
N TRP A 92 0.10 -5.57 13.99
CA TRP A 92 -1.27 -5.05 13.97
C TRP A 92 -1.41 -3.79 13.13
N VAL A 93 -0.46 -2.85 13.25
CA VAL A 93 -0.45 -1.63 12.42
C VAL A 93 -0.29 -1.99 10.94
N THR A 94 0.67 -2.84 10.60
CA THR A 94 0.92 -3.31 9.23
C THR A 94 -0.24 -4.12 8.66
N LEU A 95 -1.13 -4.67 9.49
CA LEU A 95 -2.38 -5.31 9.06
C LEU A 95 -3.53 -4.30 8.91
N ALA A 96 -3.72 -3.43 9.88
CA ALA A 96 -4.87 -2.51 9.90
C ALA A 96 -4.81 -1.50 8.75
N VAL A 97 -3.62 -0.95 8.47
CA VAL A 97 -3.45 0.07 7.42
C VAL A 97 -3.83 -0.43 6.02
N PRO A 98 -3.31 -1.55 5.50
CA PRO A 98 -3.70 -2.01 4.16
C PRO A 98 -5.18 -2.40 4.08
N LEU A 99 -5.78 -2.88 5.17
CA LEU A 99 -7.23 -3.14 5.20
C LEU A 99 -8.03 -1.83 5.07
N ILE A 100 -7.61 -0.77 5.78
CA ILE A 100 -8.20 0.56 5.63
C ILE A 100 -8.04 1.05 4.19
N LEU A 101 -6.86 0.87 3.58
CA LEU A 101 -6.61 1.26 2.19
C LEU A 101 -7.52 0.53 1.21
N LEU A 102 -7.70 -0.79 1.36
CA LEU A 102 -8.62 -1.57 0.52
C LEU A 102 -10.05 -1.03 0.59
N VAL A 103 -10.52 -0.63 1.78
CA VAL A 103 -11.85 -0.04 1.98
C VAL A 103 -11.93 1.35 1.37
N LEU A 104 -10.97 2.22 1.64
CA LEU A 104 -10.97 3.61 1.13
C LEU A 104 -10.86 3.67 -0.40
N THR A 105 -10.16 2.72 -1.00
CA THR A 105 -9.92 2.66 -2.45
C THR A 105 -10.85 1.70 -3.18
N GLN A 106 -11.88 1.18 -2.48
CA GLN A 106 -12.83 0.21 -3.04
C GLN A 106 -13.47 0.66 -4.34
N GLY A 107 -13.88 1.92 -4.43
CA GLY A 107 -14.49 2.45 -5.65
C GLY A 107 -13.55 2.32 -6.85
N ALA A 108 -12.26 2.60 -6.66
CA ALA A 108 -11.28 2.54 -7.73
C ALA A 108 -11.08 1.11 -8.25
N TRP A 109 -10.81 0.13 -7.38
CA TRP A 109 -10.53 -1.23 -7.85
C TRP A 109 -11.80 -2.01 -8.21
N VAL A 110 -12.92 -1.83 -7.52
CA VAL A 110 -14.20 -2.49 -7.87
C VAL A 110 -14.67 -2.03 -9.25
N ASN A 111 -14.72 -0.71 -9.47
CA ASN A 111 -15.17 -0.17 -10.76
C ASN A 111 -14.22 -0.60 -11.88
N THR A 112 -12.92 -0.64 -11.61
CA THR A 112 -11.93 -1.11 -12.59
C THR A 112 -12.14 -2.58 -12.96
N LEU A 113 -12.47 -3.45 -12.00
CA LEU A 113 -12.77 -4.86 -12.27
C LEU A 113 -14.06 -5.04 -13.07
N GLN A 114 -15.11 -4.27 -12.75
CA GLN A 114 -16.44 -4.44 -13.35
C GLN A 114 -16.57 -3.75 -14.71
N HIS A 115 -16.01 -2.55 -14.84
CA HIS A 115 -16.25 -1.65 -15.97
C HIS A 115 -14.97 -1.35 -16.78
N GLY A 116 -13.82 -1.87 -16.36
CA GLY A 116 -12.54 -1.59 -17.01
C GLY A 116 -12.02 -0.16 -16.80
N THR A 117 -12.63 0.61 -15.89
CA THR A 117 -12.22 1.97 -15.54
C THR A 117 -12.52 2.25 -14.05
N PRO A 118 -11.65 2.97 -13.32
CA PRO A 118 -11.92 3.35 -11.93
C PRO A 118 -13.09 4.34 -11.79
N CYS A 119 -13.50 4.98 -12.89
CA CYS A 119 -14.50 6.04 -12.90
C CYS A 119 -15.95 5.56 -12.84
N GLY A 120 -16.20 4.26 -12.96
CA GLY A 120 -17.54 3.67 -12.87
C GLY A 120 -18.22 3.43 -14.23
N GLU A 121 -19.45 2.93 -14.16
CA GLU A 121 -20.22 2.46 -15.32
C GLU A 121 -20.51 3.55 -16.34
N ASP A 122 -20.84 4.76 -15.87
CA ASP A 122 -21.17 5.92 -16.73
C ASP A 122 -20.04 6.27 -17.71
N PHE A 123 -18.81 5.89 -17.39
CA PHE A 123 -17.62 6.18 -18.18
C PHE A 123 -17.12 4.99 -19.02
N ALA A 124 -17.72 3.79 -18.87
CA ALA A 124 -17.30 2.60 -19.61
C ALA A 124 -17.40 2.78 -21.14
N TRP A 125 -18.33 3.62 -21.60
CA TRP A 125 -18.61 3.88 -23.01
C TRP A 125 -17.70 4.91 -23.67
N TYR A 126 -16.94 5.71 -22.90
CA TYR A 126 -16.08 6.79 -23.40
C TYR A 126 -14.72 6.31 -23.96
N GLY A 127 -14.55 5.00 -24.11
CA GLY A 127 -13.28 4.37 -24.38
C GLY A 127 -12.61 4.02 -23.05
N GLY A 128 -12.74 2.75 -22.65
CA GLY A 128 -12.20 2.26 -21.38
C GLY A 128 -10.72 2.55 -21.20
N SER A 129 -10.28 2.52 -19.95
CA SER A 129 -8.88 2.74 -19.58
C SER A 129 -7.96 1.80 -20.35
N SER A 130 -6.76 2.28 -20.69
CA SER A 130 -5.77 1.41 -21.33
C SER A 130 -5.46 0.18 -20.46
N PRO A 131 -5.18 -1.01 -21.04
CA PRO A 131 -4.92 -2.22 -20.26
C PRO A 131 -3.77 -2.06 -19.25
N ALA A 132 -2.75 -1.25 -19.60
CA ALA A 132 -1.64 -0.93 -18.72
C ALA A 132 -2.11 -0.13 -17.48
N MET A 133 -3.01 0.84 -17.69
CA MET A 133 -3.56 1.65 -16.60
C MET A 133 -4.47 0.81 -15.68
N VAL A 134 -5.32 -0.04 -16.26
CA VAL A 134 -6.14 -1.01 -15.52
C VAL A 134 -5.27 -1.89 -14.63
N MET A 135 -4.21 -2.48 -15.18
CA MET A 135 -3.25 -3.29 -14.42
C MET A 135 -2.60 -2.49 -13.30
N LEU A 136 -2.18 -1.26 -13.58
CA LEU A 136 -1.51 -0.41 -12.60
C LEU A 136 -2.42 -0.07 -11.41
N ILE A 137 -3.70 0.24 -11.69
CA ILE A 137 -4.71 0.50 -10.67
C ILE A 137 -5.00 -0.76 -9.85
N LEU A 138 -5.22 -1.91 -10.50
CA LEU A 138 -5.50 -3.16 -9.78
C LEU A 138 -4.29 -3.60 -8.92
N VAL A 139 -3.08 -3.49 -9.44
CA VAL A 139 -1.87 -3.83 -8.67
C VAL A 139 -1.69 -2.88 -7.49
N GLY A 140 -1.82 -1.57 -7.72
CA GLY A 140 -1.59 -0.54 -6.71
C GLY A 140 -2.64 -0.52 -5.60
N TYR A 141 -3.93 -0.60 -5.95
CA TYR A 141 -5.04 -0.41 -5.01
C TYR A 141 -5.64 -1.72 -4.48
N LEU A 142 -5.42 -2.86 -5.14
CA LEU A 142 -5.98 -4.15 -4.71
C LEU A 142 -4.88 -5.16 -4.36
N VAL A 143 -4.02 -5.53 -5.31
CA VAL A 143 -3.08 -6.66 -5.14
C VAL A 143 -2.04 -6.37 -4.06
N LEU A 144 -1.36 -5.23 -4.11
CA LEU A 144 -0.31 -4.90 -3.14
C LEU A 144 -0.85 -4.72 -1.71
N PRO A 145 -1.95 -3.97 -1.46
CA PRO A 145 -2.56 -3.92 -0.15
C PRO A 145 -3.00 -5.30 0.36
N LEU A 146 -3.58 -6.15 -0.50
CA LEU A 146 -4.00 -7.50 -0.11
C LEU A 146 -2.81 -8.40 0.27
N CYS A 147 -1.76 -8.40 -0.54
CA CYS A 147 -0.52 -9.14 -0.23
C CYS A 147 0.10 -8.68 1.10
N LEU A 148 0.08 -7.37 1.37
CA LEU A 148 0.57 -6.83 2.62
C LEU A 148 -0.32 -7.26 3.80
N ALA A 149 -1.64 -7.21 3.66
CA ALA A 149 -2.56 -7.67 4.70
C ALA A 149 -2.38 -9.17 5.02
N ILE A 150 -2.25 -10.02 4.00
CA ILE A 150 -2.02 -11.47 4.18
C ILE A 150 -0.70 -11.73 4.89
N SER A 151 0.39 -11.08 4.47
CA SER A 151 1.70 -11.24 5.12
C SER A 151 1.71 -10.71 6.55
N ALA A 152 1.05 -9.58 6.82
CA ALA A 152 0.90 -9.02 8.16
C ALA A 152 0.08 -9.95 9.07
N ALA A 153 -1.02 -10.53 8.58
CA ALA A 153 -1.79 -11.54 9.31
C ALA A 153 -0.93 -12.78 9.64
N GLY A 154 -0.11 -13.24 8.68
CA GLY A 154 0.90 -14.27 8.92
C GLY A 154 1.86 -13.92 10.06
N SER A 155 2.31 -12.66 10.11
CA SER A 155 3.23 -12.19 11.15
C SER A 155 2.59 -12.17 12.54
N LEU A 156 1.30 -11.82 12.64
CA LEU A 156 0.54 -11.90 13.90
C LEU A 156 0.39 -13.33 14.38
N MET A 157 0.06 -14.27 13.49
CA MET A 157 -0.04 -15.68 13.84
C MET A 157 1.30 -16.22 14.34
N MET A 158 2.41 -15.85 13.69
CA MET A 158 3.75 -16.24 14.12
C MET A 158 4.12 -15.64 15.48
N ALA A 159 3.83 -14.35 15.69
CA ALA A 159 4.10 -13.67 16.95
C ALA A 159 3.37 -14.34 18.12
N ARG A 160 2.08 -14.68 17.93
CA ARG A 160 1.28 -15.42 18.92
C ARG A 160 1.88 -16.78 19.25
N ARG A 161 2.36 -17.52 18.25
CA ARG A 161 3.02 -18.83 18.45
C ARG A 161 4.31 -18.70 19.25
N LEU A 162 5.13 -17.69 18.95
CA LEU A 162 6.37 -17.45 19.68
C LEU A 162 6.11 -17.09 21.15
N SER A 163 5.12 -16.23 21.42
CA SER A 163 4.73 -15.88 22.79
C SER A 163 4.25 -17.09 23.60
N ALA A 164 3.51 -18.01 22.98
CA ALA A 164 3.03 -19.23 23.64
C ALA A 164 4.15 -20.22 24.00
N VAL A 165 5.24 -20.27 23.21
CA VAL A 165 6.40 -21.11 23.51
C VAL A 165 7.21 -20.56 24.69
N THR A 166 7.32 -19.24 24.82
CA THR A 166 8.10 -18.60 25.89
C THR A 166 7.40 -18.59 27.25
N SER A 167 6.09 -18.89 27.31
CA SER A 167 5.31 -18.91 28.55
C SER A 167 5.24 -20.29 29.22
N ASN A 168 5.79 -21.33 28.58
CA ASN A 168 5.89 -22.70 29.12
C ASN A 168 7.32 -22.98 29.59
#